data_AF-A0A936PQW8-F1
#
_entry.id   AF-A0A936PQW8-F1
#
_cell.length_a   1.000
_cell.length_b   1.000
_cell.length_c   1.000
_cell.angle_alpha   90.00
_cell.angle_beta   90.00
_cell.angle_gamma   90.00
#
_symmetry.space_group_name_H-M   'P 1'
#
loop_
_entity.id
_entity.type
_entity.pdbx_description
1 polymer ?
#
loop_
_entity_poly.entity_id
_entity_poly.type
_entity_poly.pdbx_seq_one_letter_code
_entity_poly.pdbx_strand_id
1 'polypeptide(L)'
;MNGWNYKHLPRMLRFFYEDIGLDDVRANFIRAEGYAEEDPELTPRYTDVVPVLMKAILLNELHFKKSFTFGGFPLCVLPTELLANKRLCKKVLGEYWDLDTDCSIRAEGPGAEYGIAKVDEGRARFNWQDRKRFDLKHHMDKCRTCRFTDICEGVWKNYLGFHGESEFSPLP
;
A
#
# COMPACT_ATOMS: atom_id res chain seq x y z
N MET A 1 3.05 1.90 7.26
CA MET A 1 1.98 2.59 7.99
C MET A 1 1.04 1.53 8.53
N ASN A 2 1.02 1.40 9.85
CA ASN A 2 0.16 0.50 10.61
C ASN A 2 -0.52 1.28 11.73
N GLY A 3 -1.39 0.65 12.52
CA GLY A 3 -2.21 1.34 13.50
C GLY A 3 -1.41 2.03 14.61
N TRP A 4 -0.22 1.51 14.91
CA TRP A 4 0.67 2.07 15.93
C TRP A 4 1.43 3.29 15.44
N ASN A 5 1.68 3.43 14.14
CA ASN A 5 2.66 4.41 13.64
C ASN A 5 2.11 5.44 12.66
N TYR A 6 0.96 5.22 12.02
CA TYR A 6 0.48 6.13 10.97
C TYR A 6 0.32 7.57 11.45
N LYS A 7 -0.14 7.77 12.69
CA LYS A 7 -0.34 9.10 13.33
C LYS A 7 0.97 9.90 13.46
N HIS A 8 2.11 9.22 13.49
CA HIS A 8 3.41 9.84 13.66
C HIS A 8 4.10 10.16 12.33
N LEU A 9 3.49 9.85 11.18
CA LEU A 9 4.11 10.01 9.86
C LEU A 9 4.70 11.42 9.62
N PRO A 10 4.00 12.55 9.91
CA PRO A 10 4.60 13.87 9.72
C PRO A 10 5.86 14.10 10.58
N ARG A 11 5.88 13.59 11.81
CA ARG A 11 7.05 13.67 12.70
C ARG A 11 8.19 12.79 12.20
N MET A 12 7.87 11.62 11.65
CA MET A 12 8.86 10.74 11.02
C MET A 12 9.49 11.40 9.80
N LEU A 13 8.71 12.07 8.94
CA LEU A 13 9.27 12.81 7.81
C LEU A 13 10.27 13.87 8.25
N ARG A 14 9.93 14.64 9.30
CA ARG A 14 10.86 15.61 9.87
C ARG A 14 12.16 14.94 10.32
N PHE A 15 12.05 13.88 11.12
CA PHE A 15 13.22 13.14 11.61
C PHE A 15 14.09 12.62 10.45
N PHE A 16 13.48 11.99 9.45
CA PHE A 16 14.22 11.43 8.32
C PHE A 16 14.90 12.49 7.45
N TYR A 17 14.22 13.59 7.15
CA TYR A 17 14.76 14.62 6.26
C TYR A 17 15.70 15.60 6.97
N GLU A 18 15.39 16.00 8.21
CA GLU A 18 16.17 17.02 8.94
C GLU A 18 17.26 16.40 9.82
N ASP A 19 16.94 15.34 10.58
CA ASP A 19 17.87 14.80 11.59
C ASP A 19 18.82 13.75 10.99
N ILE A 20 18.29 12.88 10.11
CA ILE A 20 19.09 11.84 9.44
C ILE A 20 19.67 12.34 8.11
N GLY A 21 18.99 13.28 7.45
CA GLY A 21 19.43 13.81 6.16
C GLY A 21 19.12 12.90 4.97
N LEU A 22 18.05 12.10 5.03
CA LEU A 22 17.59 11.32 3.88
C LEU A 22 17.00 12.24 2.79
N ASP A 23 17.07 11.80 1.54
CA ASP A 23 16.46 12.51 0.40
C ASP A 23 15.16 11.88 -0.09
N ASP A 24 14.92 10.63 0.29
CA ASP A 24 13.78 9.84 -0.14
C ASP A 24 13.19 9.02 1.02
N VAL A 25 11.87 9.09 1.15
CA VAL A 25 11.11 8.31 2.13
C VAL A 25 9.90 7.72 1.44
N ARG A 26 9.72 6.40 1.60
CA ARG A 26 8.53 5.69 1.14
C ARG A 26 7.73 5.13 2.31
N ALA A 27 6.43 5.41 2.32
CA ALA A 27 5.50 4.91 3.32
C ALA A 27 4.49 3.92 2.70
N ASN A 28 4.64 2.63 2.96
CA ASN A 28 3.68 1.62 2.49
C ASN A 28 2.63 1.33 3.55
N PHE A 29 1.37 1.14 3.16
CA PHE A 29 0.33 0.62 4.05
C PHE A 29 0.66 -0.80 4.50
N ILE A 30 0.32 -1.16 5.73
CA ILE A 30 0.57 -2.50 6.26
C ILE A 30 -0.21 -3.55 5.47
N ARG A 31 0.43 -4.69 5.28
CA ARG A 31 -0.24 -5.91 4.84
C ARG A 31 -0.43 -6.78 6.08
N ALA A 32 -1.67 -7.10 6.40
CA ALA A 32 -2.04 -7.91 7.54
C ALA A 32 -1.70 -9.39 7.29
N GLU A 33 -0.42 -9.73 7.32
CA GLU A 33 0.08 -11.10 7.12
C GLU A 33 1.07 -11.46 8.23
N GLY A 34 1.24 -12.77 8.47
CA GLY A 34 2.14 -13.27 9.51
C GLY A 34 1.69 -12.79 10.89
N TYR A 35 2.58 -12.15 11.65
CA TYR A 35 2.26 -11.65 13.00
C TYR A 35 1.14 -10.59 13.05
N ALA A 36 0.76 -10.01 11.92
CA ALA A 36 -0.34 -9.03 11.84
C ALA A 36 -1.65 -9.63 11.32
N GLU A 37 -1.69 -10.95 11.02
CA GLU A 37 -2.84 -11.61 10.38
C GLU A 37 -4.10 -11.65 11.25
N GLU A 38 -3.94 -11.66 12.58
CA GLU A 38 -5.06 -11.72 13.54
C GLU A 38 -5.22 -10.43 14.35
N ASP A 39 -4.42 -9.40 14.07
CA ASP A 39 -4.41 -8.16 14.83
C ASP A 39 -5.05 -6.98 14.04
N PRO A 40 -6.34 -6.69 14.29
CA PRO A 40 -7.01 -5.56 13.65
C PRO A 40 -6.50 -4.21 14.13
N GLU A 41 -5.85 -4.12 15.30
CA GLU A 41 -5.27 -2.87 15.80
C GLU A 41 -4.09 -2.46 14.94
N LEU A 42 -3.29 -3.43 14.47
CA LEU A 42 -2.19 -3.18 13.55
C LEU A 42 -2.65 -2.73 12.17
N THR A 43 -3.86 -3.07 11.75
CA THR A 43 -4.40 -2.77 10.41
C THR A 43 -5.49 -1.70 10.53
N PRO A 44 -5.14 -0.40 10.55
CA PRO A 44 -6.11 0.67 10.75
C PRO A 44 -7.01 0.81 9.52
N ARG A 45 -8.13 1.54 9.65
CA ARG A 45 -8.96 1.86 8.50
C ARG A 45 -8.28 2.83 7.56
N TYR A 46 -8.54 2.69 6.26
CA TYR A 46 -8.03 3.64 5.27
C TYR A 46 -8.53 5.07 5.54
N THR A 47 -9.80 5.23 5.92
CA THR A 47 -10.38 6.54 6.28
C THR A 47 -9.69 7.21 7.46
N ASP A 48 -9.09 6.44 8.37
CA ASP A 48 -8.30 6.99 9.48
C ASP A 48 -6.90 7.42 9.03
N VAL A 49 -6.28 6.66 8.13
CA VAL A 49 -4.90 6.90 7.69
C VAL A 49 -4.80 8.02 6.65
N VAL A 50 -5.74 8.09 5.71
CA VAL A 50 -5.71 9.03 4.58
C VAL A 50 -5.59 10.49 5.01
N PRO A 51 -6.32 11.00 6.03
CA PRO A 51 -6.13 12.37 6.50
C PRO A 51 -4.71 12.67 7.00
N VAL A 52 -4.06 11.70 7.64
CA VAL A 52 -2.66 11.85 8.11
C VAL A 52 -1.67 11.77 6.95
N LEU A 53 -1.93 10.88 6.00
CA LEU A 53 -1.15 10.81 4.76
C LEU A 53 -1.21 12.13 3.99
N MET A 54 -2.40 12.74 3.85
CA MET A 54 -2.54 14.04 3.18
C MET A 54 -1.77 15.15 3.90
N LYS A 55 -1.77 15.17 5.24
CA LYS A 55 -0.92 16.09 6.02
C LYS A 55 0.55 15.89 5.71
N ALA A 56 1.01 14.64 5.61
CA ALA A 56 2.40 14.32 5.28
C ALA A 56 2.77 14.76 3.85
N ILE A 57 1.89 14.54 2.87
CA ILE A 57 2.07 15.01 1.49
C ILE A 57 2.20 16.54 1.47
N LEU A 58 1.24 17.25 2.07
CA LEU A 58 1.24 18.72 2.10
C LEU A 58 2.48 19.28 2.82
N LEU A 59 2.88 18.68 3.94
CA LEU A 59 4.08 19.06 4.67
C LEU A 59 5.33 18.90 3.79
N ASN A 60 5.46 17.78 3.06
CA ASN A 60 6.57 17.59 2.14
C ASN A 60 6.54 18.59 0.97
N GLU A 61 5.39 18.84 0.35
CA GLU A 61 5.32 19.77 -0.79
C GLU A 61 5.61 21.22 -0.39
N LEU A 62 5.20 21.64 0.81
CA LEU A 62 5.32 23.03 1.25
C LEU A 62 6.64 23.32 1.97
N HIS A 63 7.16 22.37 2.74
CA HIS A 63 8.32 22.58 3.62
C HIS A 63 9.57 21.83 3.13
N PHE A 64 9.57 20.49 3.22
CA PHE A 64 10.79 19.70 2.98
C PHE A 64 11.23 19.69 1.51
N LYS A 65 10.28 19.61 0.57
CA LYS A 65 10.49 19.55 -0.88
C LYS A 65 11.41 18.40 -1.31
N LYS A 66 11.34 17.26 -0.62
CA LYS A 66 12.10 16.03 -0.88
C LYS A 66 11.26 14.97 -1.60
N SER A 67 11.83 13.80 -1.89
CA SER A 67 11.09 12.67 -2.43
C SER A 67 10.27 12.01 -1.32
N PHE A 68 8.95 11.97 -1.51
CA PHE A 68 8.03 11.26 -0.63
C PHE A 68 7.04 10.46 -1.48
N THR A 69 7.01 9.15 -1.28
CA THR A 69 6.09 8.25 -1.97
C THR A 69 5.32 7.37 -1.00
N PHE A 70 4.17 6.84 -1.44
CA PHE A 70 3.41 5.85 -0.69
C PHE A 70 2.81 4.77 -1.61
N GLY A 71 2.43 3.65 -1.01
CA GLY A 71 1.81 2.53 -1.72
C GLY A 71 0.92 1.67 -0.81
N GLY A 72 0.14 0.77 -1.41
CA GLY A 72 -0.80 -0.08 -0.68
C GLY A 72 -2.15 0.57 -0.36
N PHE A 73 -2.51 1.62 -1.10
CA PHE A 73 -3.79 2.33 -0.97
C PHE A 73 -4.61 2.15 -2.24
N PRO A 74 -5.81 1.57 -2.17
CA PRO A 74 -6.76 1.59 -3.27
C PRO A 74 -7.05 3.03 -3.72
N LEU A 75 -7.07 3.29 -5.02
CA LEU A 75 -7.26 4.66 -5.53
C LEU A 75 -8.56 5.30 -5.03
N CYS A 76 -9.61 4.50 -4.82
CA CYS A 76 -10.91 4.97 -4.36
C CYS A 76 -10.96 5.46 -2.91
N VAL A 77 -9.93 5.21 -2.10
CA VAL A 77 -9.86 5.79 -0.74
C VAL A 77 -9.10 7.12 -0.70
N LEU A 78 -8.46 7.50 -1.81
CA LEU A 78 -7.69 8.74 -1.90
C LEU A 78 -8.60 9.93 -2.26
N PRO A 79 -8.28 11.15 -1.78
CA PRO A 79 -9.06 12.33 -2.12
C PRO A 79 -9.09 12.59 -3.63
N THR A 80 -10.26 13.00 -4.15
CA THR A 80 -10.44 13.27 -5.57
C THR A 80 -9.55 14.41 -6.06
N GLU A 81 -9.23 15.38 -5.20
CA GLU A 81 -8.31 16.47 -5.49
C GLU A 81 -6.89 15.98 -5.75
N LEU A 82 -6.44 14.97 -4.99
CA LEU A 82 -5.14 14.35 -5.22
C LEU A 82 -5.15 13.62 -6.57
N LEU A 83 -6.19 12.84 -6.85
CA LEU A 83 -6.32 12.08 -8.10
C LEU A 83 -6.46 12.98 -9.34
N ALA A 84 -7.15 14.12 -9.21
CA ALA A 84 -7.32 15.11 -10.27
C ALA A 84 -6.00 15.83 -10.60
N ASN A 85 -5.11 16.01 -9.62
CA ASN A 85 -3.80 16.60 -9.83
C ASN A 85 -2.80 15.56 -10.36
N LYS A 86 -2.82 15.32 -11.68
CA LYS A 86 -1.96 14.31 -12.35
C LYS A 86 -0.48 14.42 -12.00
N ARG A 87 0.05 15.65 -11.86
CA ARG A 87 1.46 15.87 -11.52
C ARG A 87 1.78 15.40 -10.11
N LEU A 88 1.00 15.84 -9.12
CA LEU A 88 1.21 15.47 -7.73
C LEU A 88 0.94 13.97 -7.53
N CYS A 89 -0.18 13.48 -8.09
CA CYS A 89 -0.57 12.07 -8.08
C CYS A 89 0.56 11.17 -8.57
N LYS A 90 1.14 11.45 -9.75
CA LYS A 90 2.29 10.70 -10.30
C LYS A 90 3.54 10.79 -9.43
N LYS A 91 3.76 11.93 -8.77
CA LYS A 91 4.92 12.15 -7.88
C LYS A 91 4.84 11.31 -6.62
N VAL A 92 3.66 11.21 -5.99
CA VAL A 92 3.52 10.60 -4.65
C VAL A 92 3.05 9.15 -4.68
N LEU A 93 2.35 8.71 -5.73
CA LEU A 93 1.93 7.32 -5.88
C LEU A 93 3.11 6.48 -6.36
N GLY A 94 3.70 5.75 -5.42
CA GLY A 94 4.83 4.84 -5.65
C GLY A 94 4.49 3.60 -6.48
N GLU A 95 3.20 3.25 -6.63
CA GLU A 95 2.79 2.06 -7.41
C GLU A 95 3.10 2.20 -8.91
N TYR A 96 3.24 3.44 -9.44
CA TYR A 96 3.79 3.68 -10.79
C TYR A 96 5.29 3.39 -10.91
N TRP A 97 5.96 3.10 -9.80
CA TRP A 97 7.40 2.91 -9.66
C TRP A 97 7.79 1.52 -9.14
N ASP A 98 6.82 0.72 -8.68
CA ASP A 98 7.10 -0.67 -8.34
C ASP A 98 7.43 -1.40 -9.64
N LEU A 99 8.69 -1.84 -9.76
CA LEU A 99 9.12 -2.59 -10.92
C LEU A 99 8.46 -3.96 -10.93
N ASP A 100 8.32 -4.48 -12.14
CA ASP A 100 7.98 -5.87 -12.32
C ASP A 100 9.10 -6.73 -11.74
N THR A 101 8.83 -7.35 -10.58
CA THR A 101 9.87 -7.94 -9.74
C THR A 101 9.68 -9.45 -9.67
N ASP A 102 10.60 -10.18 -10.29
CA ASP A 102 10.69 -11.63 -10.14
C ASP A 102 11.23 -11.97 -8.76
N CYS A 103 10.40 -12.65 -7.96
CA CYS A 103 10.77 -13.11 -6.63
C CYS A 103 11.11 -14.60 -6.67
N SER A 104 12.23 -14.97 -6.03
CA SER A 104 12.57 -16.35 -5.70
C SER A 104 12.55 -16.50 -4.20
N ILE A 105 11.74 -17.42 -3.66
CA ILE A 105 11.82 -17.79 -2.24
C ILE A 105 12.31 -19.23 -2.10
N ARG A 106 12.92 -19.53 -0.96
CA ARG A 106 13.14 -20.90 -0.51
C ARG A 106 11.86 -21.40 0.16
N ALA A 107 11.38 -22.56 -0.27
CA ALA A 107 10.18 -23.20 0.27
C ALA A 107 10.44 -23.98 1.57
N GLU A 108 11.64 -23.87 2.15
CA GLU A 108 12.01 -24.51 3.42
C GLU A 108 12.13 -23.45 4.52
N GLY A 109 11.26 -23.53 5.54
CA GLY A 109 11.28 -22.68 6.73
C GLY A 109 9.88 -22.18 7.17
N PRO A 110 9.75 -21.61 8.39
CA PRO A 110 8.52 -20.95 8.82
C PRO A 110 8.16 -19.85 7.83
N GLY A 111 6.95 -19.87 7.26
CA GLY A 111 6.57 -18.99 6.14
C GLY A 111 6.34 -19.71 4.81
N ALA A 112 6.79 -20.97 4.66
CA ALA A 112 6.61 -21.77 3.44
C ALA A 112 5.13 -22.10 3.15
N GLU A 113 4.32 -22.24 4.19
CA GLU A 113 2.86 -22.45 4.11
C GLU A 113 2.10 -21.22 3.62
N TYR A 114 2.70 -20.02 3.76
CA TYR A 114 2.13 -18.75 3.35
C TYR A 114 2.59 -18.33 1.95
N GLY A 115 3.29 -19.20 1.18
CA GLY A 115 3.87 -18.79 -0.09
C GLY A 115 4.20 -19.83 -1.16
N ILE A 116 3.33 -19.83 -2.18
CA ILE A 116 3.59 -19.84 -3.65
C ILE A 116 3.28 -21.13 -4.41
N ALA A 117 2.73 -20.87 -5.60
CA ALA A 117 2.68 -21.69 -6.81
C ALA A 117 3.91 -22.58 -7.04
N LYS A 118 3.66 -23.81 -7.49
CA LYS A 118 4.62 -24.80 -8.01
C LYS A 118 6.07 -24.61 -7.56
N VAL A 119 6.42 -25.31 -6.50
CA VAL A 119 7.82 -25.51 -6.08
C VAL A 119 8.53 -26.33 -7.16
N ASP A 120 9.62 -25.80 -7.71
CA ASP A 120 10.54 -26.53 -8.58
C ASP A 120 11.93 -26.53 -7.91
N GLU A 121 12.48 -27.72 -7.68
CA GLU A 121 13.77 -27.91 -6.98
C GLU A 121 13.92 -27.12 -5.65
N GLY A 122 12.85 -27.06 -4.85
CA GLY A 122 12.87 -26.39 -3.53
C GLY A 122 12.81 -24.86 -3.58
N ARG A 123 12.63 -24.27 -4.77
CA ARG A 123 12.43 -22.83 -4.97
C ARG A 123 11.08 -22.58 -5.59
N ALA A 124 10.41 -21.53 -5.12
CA ALA A 124 9.22 -21.03 -5.77
C ALA A 124 9.56 -19.69 -6.45
N ARG A 125 9.26 -19.60 -7.74
CA ARG A 125 9.43 -18.39 -8.55
C ARG A 125 8.07 -17.83 -8.92
N PHE A 126 7.91 -16.53 -8.73
CA PHE A 126 6.67 -15.85 -9.09
C PHE A 126 6.92 -14.36 -9.31
N ASN A 127 6.01 -13.75 -10.04
CA ASN A 127 5.97 -12.32 -10.24
C ASN A 127 5.25 -11.62 -9.07
N TRP A 128 5.90 -10.64 -8.44
CA TRP A 128 5.33 -9.97 -7.26
C TRP A 128 4.06 -9.17 -7.57
N GLN A 129 3.97 -8.52 -8.74
CA GLN A 129 2.81 -7.72 -9.11
C GLN A 129 1.59 -8.61 -9.37
N ASP A 130 1.78 -9.70 -10.12
CA ASP A 130 0.72 -10.67 -10.40
C ASP A 130 0.19 -11.29 -9.11
N ARG A 131 1.10 -11.72 -8.22
CA ARG A 131 0.69 -12.31 -6.94
C ARG A 131 -0.09 -11.33 -6.07
N LYS A 132 0.34 -10.06 -6.01
CA LYS A 132 -0.44 -9.02 -5.31
C LYS A 132 -1.84 -8.93 -5.89
N ARG A 133 -1.97 -8.81 -7.21
CA ARG A 133 -3.24 -8.56 -7.90
C ARG A 133 -4.20 -9.74 -7.83
N PHE A 134 -3.71 -10.97 -8.03
CA PHE A 134 -4.57 -12.14 -8.21
C PHE A 134 -4.73 -12.98 -6.94
N ASP A 135 -3.71 -13.04 -6.09
CA ASP A 135 -3.72 -13.96 -4.95
C ASP A 135 -4.02 -13.24 -3.62
N LEU A 136 -3.48 -12.04 -3.42
CA LEU A 136 -3.47 -11.38 -2.11
C LEU A 136 -4.44 -10.21 -1.99
N LYS A 137 -4.74 -9.54 -3.10
CA LYS A 137 -5.71 -8.46 -3.18
C LYS A 137 -6.99 -8.94 -3.85
N HIS A 138 -8.04 -8.17 -3.65
CA HIS A 138 -9.38 -8.46 -4.11
C HIS A 138 -10.01 -7.20 -4.71
N HIS A 139 -10.61 -7.37 -5.89
CA HIS A 139 -11.56 -6.43 -6.46
C HIS A 139 -12.97 -6.87 -6.04
N MET A 140 -13.66 -6.00 -5.29
CA MET A 140 -15.04 -6.22 -4.86
C MET A 140 -16.01 -6.09 -6.05
N ASP A 141 -17.25 -6.54 -5.92
CA ASP A 141 -18.23 -6.48 -7.01
C ASP A 141 -18.48 -5.05 -7.52
N LYS A 142 -18.47 -4.07 -6.62
CA LYS A 142 -18.58 -2.65 -6.96
C LYS A 142 -17.41 -2.12 -7.79
N CYS A 143 -16.27 -2.81 -7.83
CA CYS A 143 -15.15 -2.43 -8.69
C CYS A 143 -15.49 -2.61 -10.18
N ARG A 144 -16.49 -3.42 -10.55
CA ARG A 144 -16.87 -3.66 -11.96
C ARG A 144 -17.23 -2.38 -12.73
N THR A 145 -17.69 -1.34 -12.04
CA THR A 145 -18.05 -0.05 -12.65
C THR A 145 -16.98 1.03 -12.45
N CYS A 146 -15.86 0.70 -11.80
CA CYS A 146 -14.79 1.65 -11.52
C CYS A 146 -13.91 1.88 -12.76
N ARG A 147 -13.65 3.14 -13.10
CA ARG A 147 -12.78 3.53 -14.21
C ARG A 147 -11.33 3.05 -14.08
N PHE A 148 -10.88 2.80 -12.86
CA PHE A 148 -9.48 2.48 -12.56
C PHE A 148 -9.24 0.99 -12.28
N THR A 149 -10.20 0.11 -12.57
CA THR A 149 -10.06 -1.33 -12.30
C THR A 149 -8.86 -1.97 -13.00
N ASP A 150 -8.48 -1.48 -14.18
CA ASP A 150 -7.35 -2.03 -14.92
C ASP A 150 -5.99 -1.72 -14.27
N ILE A 151 -5.90 -0.60 -13.54
CA ILE A 151 -4.64 -0.12 -12.94
C ILE A 151 -4.59 -0.29 -11.41
N CYS A 152 -5.74 -0.35 -10.74
CA CYS A 152 -5.81 -0.55 -9.31
C CYS A 152 -5.58 -2.02 -8.98
N GLU A 153 -4.63 -2.34 -8.09
CA GLU A 153 -4.36 -3.72 -7.69
C GLU A 153 -5.45 -4.32 -6.77
N GLY A 154 -6.41 -3.51 -6.31
CA GLY A 154 -7.45 -3.93 -5.36
C GLY A 154 -7.06 -3.75 -3.89
N VAL A 155 -7.87 -4.33 -3.00
CA VAL A 155 -7.72 -4.23 -1.53
C VAL A 155 -7.14 -5.53 -0.99
N TRP A 156 -6.25 -5.48 0.00
CA TRP A 156 -5.76 -6.71 0.67
C TRP A 156 -6.94 -7.51 1.25
N LYS A 157 -6.99 -8.82 0.97
CA LYS A 157 -8.09 -9.70 1.43
C LYS A 157 -8.27 -9.65 2.95
N ASN A 158 -7.18 -9.66 3.70
CA ASN A 158 -7.21 -9.64 5.17
C ASN A 158 -7.74 -8.30 5.73
N TYR A 159 -7.53 -7.18 5.02
CA TYR A 159 -8.16 -5.91 5.38
C TYR A 159 -9.69 -6.02 5.33
N LEU A 160 -10.22 -6.64 4.27
CA LEU A 160 -11.66 -6.83 4.11
C LEU A 160 -12.22 -7.74 5.21
N GLY A 161 -11.44 -8.71 5.69
CA GLY A 161 -11.80 -9.54 6.85
C GLY A 161 -12.01 -8.74 8.14
N PHE A 162 -11.21 -7.69 8.37
CA PHE A 162 -11.32 -6.86 9.56
C PHE A 162 -12.37 -5.74 9.45
N HIS A 163 -12.40 -5.03 8.32
CA HIS A 163 -13.14 -3.77 8.19
C HIS A 163 -14.32 -3.84 7.22
N GLY A 164 -14.45 -4.94 6.49
CA GLY A 164 -15.42 -5.09 5.41
C GLY A 164 -15.17 -4.11 4.27
N GLU A 165 -16.22 -3.83 3.50
CA GLU A 165 -16.10 -3.08 2.25
C GLU A 165 -16.55 -1.62 2.35
N SER A 166 -17.07 -1.17 3.49
CA SER A 166 -17.86 0.07 3.58
C SER A 166 -17.16 1.36 3.11
N GLU A 167 -15.83 1.42 3.17
CA GLU A 167 -15.02 2.61 2.84
C GLU A 167 -14.68 2.74 1.35
N PHE A 168 -15.02 1.74 0.54
CA PHE A 168 -14.65 1.71 -0.88
C PHE A 168 -15.84 2.08 -1.75
N SER A 169 -15.61 2.93 -2.74
CA SER A 169 -16.61 3.28 -3.75
C SER A 169 -15.97 3.37 -5.13
N PRO A 170 -16.64 2.90 -6.20
CA PRO A 170 -16.10 3.01 -7.54
C PRO A 170 -15.88 4.48 -7.91
N LEU A 171 -14.77 4.75 -8.61
CA LEU A 171 -14.51 6.06 -9.17
C LEU A 171 -15.08 6.12 -10.60
N PRO A 172 -15.77 7.21 -10.97
CA PRO A 172 -16.36 7.38 -12.29
C PRO A 172 -15.32 7.65 -13.41
#